data_AF-A0A7Y5CWJ3-F1
#
_entry.id   AF-A0A7Y5CWJ3-F1
#
_cell.length_a   1.000
_cell.length_b   1.000
_cell.length_c   1.000
_cell.angle_alpha   90.00
_cell.angle_beta   90.00
_cell.angle_gamma   90.00
#
_symmetry.space_group_name_H-M   'P 1'
#
loop_
_entity.id
_entity.type
_entity.pdbx_description
1 polymer ?
#
loop_
_entity_poly.entity_id
_entity_poly.type
_entity_poly.pdbx_seq_one_letter_code
_entity_poly.pdbx_strand_id
1 'polypeptide(L)'
;MMTKPNFRPIAPLDADDAALERVNESLGVPTMVRPPAKAVLPPSRPVATPSRRQKKLTFRGPEPVIDVLKLDALTQKTTIRNLILIALRDKGYPVLDEDLLPGAGGSD
;
A
#
# COMPACT_ATOMS: atom_id res chain seq x y z
N MET A 1 -28.14 -23.12 -17.90
CA MET A 1 -26.74 -23.13 -17.44
C MET A 1 -25.93 -22.25 -18.37
N MET A 2 -25.44 -21.09 -17.92
CA MET A 2 -24.64 -20.18 -18.75
C MET A 2 -23.17 -20.62 -18.74
N THR A 3 -22.69 -21.08 -19.88
CA THR A 3 -21.28 -21.42 -20.14
C THR A 3 -20.45 -20.15 -20.18
N LYS A 4 -19.46 -20.04 -19.28
CA LYS A 4 -18.52 -18.91 -19.25
C LYS A 4 -17.62 -18.95 -20.50
N PRO A 5 -17.36 -17.81 -21.16
CA PRO A 5 -16.48 -17.77 -22.32
C PRO A 5 -15.05 -18.14 -21.93
N ASN A 6 -14.45 -19.05 -22.69
CA ASN A 6 -13.07 -19.49 -22.51
C ASN A 6 -12.14 -18.44 -23.16
N PHE A 7 -11.54 -17.59 -22.34
CA PHE A 7 -10.56 -16.61 -22.81
C PHE A 7 -9.25 -17.33 -23.15
N ARG A 8 -8.88 -17.29 -24.43
CA ARG A 8 -7.56 -17.76 -24.86
C ARG A 8 -6.51 -16.70 -24.49
N PRO A 9 -5.37 -17.09 -23.89
CA PRO A 9 -4.27 -16.15 -23.69
C PRO A 9 -3.82 -15.64 -25.05
N ILE A 10 -3.70 -14.32 -25.18
CA ILE A 10 -3.13 -13.66 -26.35
C ILE A 10 -1.65 -14.06 -26.34
N ALA A 11 -1.19 -14.72 -27.42
CA ALA A 11 0.22 -15.05 -27.57
C ALA A 11 1.06 -13.77 -27.39
N PRO A 12 2.26 -13.84 -26.80
CA PRO A 12 3.15 -12.69 -26.77
C PRO A 12 3.37 -12.26 -28.23
N LEU A 13 2.83 -11.09 -28.58
CA LEU A 13 3.17 -10.44 -29.83
C LEU A 13 4.62 -10.02 -29.65
N ASP A 14 5.55 -10.73 -30.29
CA ASP A 14 6.95 -10.34 -30.43
C ASP A 14 7.06 -9.13 -31.38
N ALA A 15 6.28 -8.09 -31.11
CA ALA A 15 6.33 -6.82 -31.80
C ALA A 15 7.25 -5.91 -30.98
N ASP A 16 8.44 -5.70 -31.50
CA ASP A 16 9.40 -4.73 -30.96
C ASP A 16 8.79 -3.31 -31.02
N ASP A 17 9.11 -2.48 -30.03
CA ASP A 17 8.55 -1.12 -29.91
C ASP A 17 8.84 -0.28 -31.17
N ALA A 18 9.99 -0.53 -31.81
CA ALA A 18 10.37 0.11 -33.07
C ALA A 18 9.46 -0.27 -34.25
N ALA A 19 8.89 -1.47 -34.26
CA ALA A 19 7.93 -1.89 -35.28
C ALA A 19 6.57 -1.20 -35.05
N LEU A 20 6.16 -1.05 -33.79
CA LEU A 20 4.93 -0.35 -33.42
C LEU A 20 5.00 1.13 -33.77
N GLU A 21 6.16 1.77 -33.59
CA GLU A 21 6.38 3.17 -33.93
C GLU A 21 6.21 3.44 -35.43
N ARG A 22 6.78 2.60 -36.31
CA ARG A 22 6.63 2.72 -37.77
C ARG A 22 5.18 2.58 -38.22
N VAL A 23 4.43 1.67 -37.59
CA VAL A 23 3.00 1.50 -37.89
C VAL A 23 2.22 2.75 -37.48
N ASN A 24 2.51 3.30 -36.30
CA ASN A 24 1.87 4.53 -35.83
C ASN A 24 2.16 5.72 -36.77
N GLU A 25 3.39 5.86 -37.25
CA GLU A 25 3.77 6.87 -38.25
C GLU A 25 2.96 6.71 -39.55
N SER A 26 2.85 5.47 -40.06
CA SER A 26 2.11 5.19 -41.29
C SER A 26 0.60 5.44 -41.18
N LEU A 27 0.03 5.26 -39.99
CA LEU A 27 -1.40 5.45 -39.74
C LEU A 27 -1.74 6.89 -39.32
N GLY A 28 -0.74 7.76 -39.13
CA GLY A 28 -0.92 9.15 -38.74
C GLY A 28 -1.62 9.31 -37.39
N VAL A 29 -1.57 8.29 -36.53
CA VAL A 29 -2.23 8.30 -35.22
C VAL A 29 -1.40 9.18 -34.30
N PRO A 30 -1.98 10.22 -33.67
CA PRO A 30 -1.28 11.03 -32.68
C PRO A 30 -0.95 10.16 -31.47
N THR A 31 0.28 9.67 -31.39
CA THR A 31 0.76 8.93 -30.23
C THR A 31 1.33 9.90 -29.21
N MET A 32 1.01 9.67 -27.94
CA MET A 32 1.65 10.40 -26.84
C MET A 32 3.08 9.87 -26.71
N VAL A 33 4.01 10.43 -27.49
CA VAL A 33 5.42 10.01 -27.50
C VAL A 33 6.00 10.24 -26.11
N ARG A 34 6.48 9.17 -25.47
CA ARG A 34 7.25 9.27 -24.23
C ARG A 34 8.61 9.85 -24.62
N PRO A 35 9.04 10.98 -24.05
CA PRO A 35 10.35 11.54 -24.36
C PRO A 35 11.43 10.47 -24.13
N PRO A 36 12.51 10.45 -24.94
CA PRO A 36 13.58 9.47 -24.80
C PRO A 36 14.03 9.51 -23.35
N ALA A 37 14.07 8.33 -22.72
CA ALA A 37 14.43 8.21 -21.33
C ALA A 37 15.81 8.84 -21.14
N LYS A 38 15.85 10.08 -20.63
CA LYS A 38 16.98 10.51 -19.81
C LYS A 38 17.19 9.37 -18.84
N ALA A 39 18.42 8.96 -18.62
CA ALA A 39 18.78 8.07 -17.53
C ALA A 39 18.41 8.77 -16.22
N VAL A 40 17.12 8.73 -15.91
CA VAL A 40 16.55 9.02 -14.61
C VAL A 40 17.05 7.84 -13.83
N LEU A 41 18.14 8.05 -13.09
CA LEU A 41 18.49 7.22 -11.94
C LEU A 41 17.16 6.78 -11.32
N PRO A 42 16.91 5.47 -11.19
CA PRO A 42 15.64 5.00 -10.68
C PRO A 42 15.35 5.82 -9.43
N PRO A 43 14.14 6.40 -9.26
CA PRO A 43 13.83 7.15 -8.05
C PRO A 43 14.26 6.24 -6.92
N SER A 44 15.25 6.70 -6.14
CA SER A 44 15.83 5.93 -5.06
C SER A 44 14.65 5.38 -4.31
N ARG A 45 14.38 4.07 -4.47
CA ARG A 45 13.31 3.42 -3.73
C ARG A 45 13.58 3.84 -2.30
N PRO A 46 12.63 4.46 -1.59
CA PRO A 46 12.85 4.77 -0.19
C PRO A 46 13.35 3.47 0.41
N VAL A 47 14.59 3.51 0.92
CA VAL A 47 15.25 2.36 1.52
C VAL A 47 14.21 1.78 2.44
N ALA A 48 13.75 0.56 2.14
CA ALA A 48 12.71 -0.08 2.93
C ALA A 48 13.25 -0.07 4.36
N THR A 49 12.68 0.81 5.19
CA THR A 49 13.04 0.87 6.61
C THR A 49 12.90 -0.55 7.11
N PRO A 50 13.92 -1.10 7.79
CA PRO A 50 13.89 -2.48 8.23
C PRO A 50 12.57 -2.68 8.97
N SER A 51 11.73 -3.58 8.44
CA SER A 51 10.43 -3.91 9.03
C SER A 51 10.70 -4.32 10.48
N ARG A 52 10.51 -3.40 11.43
CA ARG A 52 10.67 -3.70 12.84
C ARG A 52 9.70 -4.82 13.14
N ARG A 53 10.21 -5.93 13.68
CA ARG A 53 9.39 -7.08 14.05
C ARG A 53 8.43 -6.63 15.14
N GLN A 54 7.19 -6.37 14.74
CA GLN A 54 6.12 -6.09 15.69
C GLN A 54 5.72 -7.40 16.38
N LYS A 55 5.47 -7.31 17.67
CA LYS A 55 4.98 -8.45 18.47
C LYS A 55 3.49 -8.26 18.72
N LYS A 56 2.70 -9.28 18.40
CA LYS A 56 1.27 -9.31 18.70
C LYS A 56 1.10 -9.44 20.22
N LEU A 57 0.37 -8.50 20.81
CA LEU A 57 -0.03 -8.52 22.22
C LEU A 57 -1.52 -8.81 22.29
N THR A 58 -1.91 -9.88 22.97
CA THR A 58 -3.31 -10.17 23.27
C THR A 58 -3.63 -9.63 24.65
N PHE A 59 -4.60 -8.72 24.73
CA PHE A 59 -5.08 -8.15 25.98
C PHE A 59 -6.45 -8.72 26.34
N ARG A 60 -6.64 -9.08 27.61
CA ARG A 60 -7.95 -9.41 28.19
C ARG A 60 -8.24 -8.43 29.31
N GLY A 61 -9.38 -7.79 29.24
CA GLY A 61 -9.84 -6.84 30.25
C GLY A 61 -11.35 -6.92 30.43
N PRO A 62 -11.91 -6.15 31.37
CA PRO A 62 -13.35 -6.04 31.55
C PRO A 62 -14.02 -5.58 30.25
N GLU A 63 -15.15 -6.19 29.91
CA GLU A 63 -15.97 -5.84 28.75
C GLU A 63 -16.26 -4.34 28.61
N PRO A 64 -16.69 -3.60 29.66
CA PRO A 64 -16.96 -2.17 29.52
C PRO A 64 -15.73 -1.36 29.11
N VAL A 65 -14.52 -1.79 29.48
CA VAL A 65 -13.27 -1.10 29.09
C VAL A 65 -12.99 -1.31 27.61
N ILE A 66 -13.24 -2.53 27.12
CA ILE A 66 -13.05 -2.86 25.70
C ILE A 66 -14.04 -2.07 24.84
N ASP A 67 -15.27 -1.91 25.30
CA ASP A 67 -16.30 -1.18 24.56
C ASP A 67 -16.01 0.33 24.49
N VAL A 68 -15.55 0.94 25.58
CA VAL A 68 -15.10 2.34 25.57
C VAL A 68 -13.93 2.53 24.61
N LEU A 69 -12.93 1.63 24.63
CA LEU A 69 -11.80 1.71 23.70
C LEU A 69 -12.22 1.60 22.22
N LYS A 70 -13.20 0.74 21.91
CA LYS A 70 -13.76 0.63 20.56
C LYS A 70 -14.49 1.91 20.15
N LEU A 71 -15.30 2.47 21.05
CA LEU A 71 -16.05 3.70 20.80
C LEU A 71 -15.11 4.89 20.55
N ASP A 72 -14.05 5.01 21.34
CA ASP A 72 -13.05 6.06 21.19
C ASP A 72 -12.27 5.91 19.88
N ALA A 73 -11.88 4.67 19.54
CA ALA A 73 -11.17 4.39 18.30
C ALA A 73 -12.03 4.75 17.07
N LEU A 74 -13.33 4.44 17.13
CA LEU A 74 -14.28 4.81 16.09
C LEU A 74 -14.45 6.33 15.99
N THR A 75 -14.60 7.01 17.12
CA THR A 75 -14.79 8.47 17.19
C THR A 75 -13.58 9.21 16.61
N GLN A 76 -12.37 8.74 16.92
CA GLN A 76 -11.12 9.33 16.43
C GLN A 76 -10.69 8.81 15.05
N LYS A 77 -11.49 7.93 14.43
CA LYS A 77 -11.18 7.27 13.14
C LYS A 77 -9.79 6.62 13.14
N THR A 78 -9.45 5.96 14.24
CA THR A 78 -8.15 5.31 14.45
C THR A 78 -8.32 3.87 14.95
N THR A 79 -7.22 3.22 15.30
CA THR A 79 -7.24 1.86 15.87
C THR A 79 -7.04 1.89 17.37
N ILE A 80 -7.55 0.87 18.07
CA ILE A 80 -7.32 0.69 19.52
C ILE A 80 -5.83 0.65 19.83
N ARG A 81 -5.03 -0.01 18.97
CA ARG A 81 -3.58 -0.02 19.09
C ARG A 81 -3.01 1.40 19.13
N ASN A 82 -3.45 2.29 18.25
CA ASN A 82 -2.95 3.65 18.20
C ASN A 82 -3.31 4.44 19.46
N LEU A 83 -4.54 4.29 19.98
CA LEU A 83 -4.93 4.89 21.26
C LEU A 83 -4.02 4.44 22.41
N ILE A 84 -3.72 3.14 22.46
CA ILE A 84 -2.83 2.58 23.48
C ILE A 84 -1.41 3.14 23.33
N LEU A 85 -0.89 3.24 22.11
CA LEU A 85 0.44 3.79 21.85
C LEU A 85 0.53 5.28 22.24
N ILE A 86 -0.50 6.07 21.97
CA ILE A 86 -0.59 7.47 22.42
C ILE A 86 -0.59 7.53 23.95
N ALA A 87 -1.45 6.74 24.61
CA ALA A 87 -1.51 6.72 26.07
C ALA A 87 -0.19 6.26 26.73
N LEU A 88 0.56 5.37 26.09
CA LEU A 88 1.90 4.97 26.53
C LEU A 88 2.91 6.10 26.34
N ARG A 89 2.86 6.81 25.21
CA ARG A 89 3.70 7.99 24.97
C ARG A 89 3.45 9.08 26.02
N ASP A 90 2.18 9.34 26.33
CA ASP A 90 1.78 10.34 27.34
C ASP A 90 2.23 9.97 28.75
N LYS A 91 2.41 8.66 29.03
CA LYS A 91 3.02 8.15 30.26
C LYS A 91 4.56 8.18 30.26
N GLY A 92 5.19 8.65 29.18
CA GLY A 92 6.65 8.78 29.06
C GLY A 92 7.37 7.53 28.54
N TYR A 93 6.65 6.55 28.00
CA TYR A 93 7.29 5.40 27.35
C TYR A 93 7.81 5.79 25.96
N PRO A 94 8.94 5.22 25.50
CA PRO A 94 9.51 5.53 24.19
C PRO A 94 8.65 4.89 23.09
N VAL A 95 7.77 5.70 22.50
CA VAL A 95 6.97 5.36 21.32
C VAL A 95 7.44 6.23 20.18
N LEU A 96 7.80 5.62 19.07
CA LEU A 96 8.25 6.35 17.89
C LEU A 96 7.05 6.88 17.09
N ASP A 97 7.21 8.02 16.43
CA ASP A 97 6.15 8.60 15.61
C ASP A 97 5.82 7.72 14.40
N GLU A 98 6.77 6.91 13.91
CA GLU A 98 6.50 5.96 12.83
C GLU A 98 5.53 4.84 13.24
N ASP A 99 5.50 4.47 14.53
CA ASP A 99 4.60 3.44 15.06
C ASP A 99 3.14 3.94 15.21
N LEU A 100 2.94 5.27 15.17
CA LEU A 100 1.64 5.93 15.23
C LEU A 100 0.99 6.13 13.85
N LEU A 101 1.72 5.80 12.77
CA LEU A 101 1.21 5.96 11.41
C LEU A 101 0.06 4.96 11.14
N PRO A 102 -0.99 5.41 10.43
CA PRO A 102 -2.07 4.52 10.02
C PRO A 102 -1.53 3.40 9.11
N GLY A 103 -1.91 2.15 9.41
CA GLY A 103 -1.45 0.98 8.65
C GLY A 103 -0.09 0.43 9.07
N ALA A 104 0.62 1.06 10.02
CA ALA A 104 1.88 0.55 10.54
C ALA A 104 1.75 -0.84 11.21
N GLY A 105 0.52 -1.30 11.52
CA GLY A 105 0.28 -2.51 12.30
C GLY A 105 0.13 -3.82 11.53
N GLY A 106 0.20 -3.80 10.20
CA GLY A 106 -0.10 -4.96 9.36
C GLY A 106 -1.61 -5.23 9.31
N SER A 107 -2.14 -5.35 8.10
CA SER A 107 -3.47 -5.93 7.87
C SER A 107 -3.34 -7.43 8.13
N ASP A 108 -3.97 -7.94 9.19
CA ASP A 108 -4.29 -9.37 9.30
C ASP A 108 -5.30 -9.73 8.18
#